data_AF-A0A828UAY5-F1
#
_entry.id   AF-A0A828UAY5-F1
#
_cell.length_a   1.000
_cell.length_b   1.000
_cell.length_c   1.000
_cell.angle_alpha   90.00
_cell.angle_beta   90.00
_cell.angle_gamma   90.00
#
_symmetry.space_group_name_H-M   'P 1'
#
loop_
_entity.id
_entity.type
_entity.pdbx_description
1 polymer ?
#
loop_
_entity_poly.entity_id
_entity_poly.type
_entity_poly.pdbx_seq_one_letter_code
_entity_poly.pdbx_strand_id
1 'polypeptide(L)' 'MIVCAEMDEQWGYVGAKSRQRWLFYAYDRIRRTVVAHVFGERTLATLERLLSLLSAFEVVV' A
#
# COMPACT_ATOMS: atom_id res chain seq x y z
N MET A 1 14.02 10.28 6.31
CA MET A 1 14.41 8.87 6.08
C MET A 1 14.11 8.56 4.63
N ILE A 2 15.15 8.20 3.85
CA ILE A 2 14.98 7.85 2.44
C ILE A 2 14.49 6.42 2.32
N VAL A 3 13.43 6.21 1.54
CA VAL A 3 12.83 4.91 1.27
C VAL A 3 12.89 4.63 -0.23
N CYS A 4 13.49 3.50 -0.63
CA CYS A 4 13.41 3.01 -2.01
C CYS A 4 12.17 2.11 -2.14
N ALA A 5 11.03 2.71 -2.44
CA ALA A 5 9.73 2.05 -2.34
C ALA A 5 9.18 1.62 -3.69
N GLU A 6 8.80 0.34 -3.79
CA GLU A 6 7.88 -0.14 -4.82
C GLU A 6 6.45 -0.13 -4.25
N MET A 7 5.48 0.29 -5.06
CA MET A 7 4.06 0.29 -4.70
C MET A 7 3.32 -0.77 -5.50
N ASP A 8 2.46 -1.52 -4.83
CA ASP A 8 1.66 -2.57 -5.46
C ASP A 8 0.32 -2.75 -4.74
N GLU A 9 -0.59 -3.46 -5.40
CA GLU A 9 -1.90 -3.79 -4.89
C GLU A 9 -2.13 -5.32 -4.90
N GLN A 10 -2.70 -5.83 -3.81
CA GLN A 10 -3.11 -7.21 -3.71
C GLN A 10 -4.58 -7.30 -3.33
N TRP A 11 -5.30 -8.26 -3.91
CA TRP A 11 -6.68 -8.54 -3.54
C TRP A 11 -6.83 -9.96 -3.01
N GLY A 12 -7.81 -10.12 -2.12
CA GLY A 12 -8.22 -11.41 -1.59
C GLY A 12 -9.64 -11.34 -1.05
N TYR A 13 -10.07 -12.40 -0.37
CA TYR A 13 -11.36 -12.42 0.30
C TYR A 13 -11.27 -13.24 1.59
N VAL A 14 -12.11 -12.89 2.58
CA VAL A 14 -12.17 -13.62 3.85
C VAL A 14 -13.51 -14.34 3.94
N GLY A 15 -13.45 -15.67 3.98
CA GLY A 15 -14.61 -16.56 4.05
C GLY A 15 -15.33 -16.73 2.71
N ALA A 16 -15.80 -15.64 2.09
CA ALA A 16 -16.56 -15.69 0.83
C ALA A 16 -16.07 -14.66 -0.19
N LYS A 17 -16.10 -15.00 -1.49
CA LYS A 17 -15.66 -14.12 -2.59
C LYS A 17 -16.41 -12.79 -2.68
N SER A 18 -17.62 -12.68 -2.13
CA SER A 18 -18.36 -11.41 -2.02
C SER A 18 -17.77 -10.46 -0.97
N ARG A 19 -16.93 -10.95 -0.06
CA ARG A 19 -16.25 -10.17 0.98
C ARG A 19 -14.80 -9.90 0.58
N GLN A 20 -14.62 -9.28 -0.58
CA GLN A 20 -13.30 -8.94 -1.09
C GLN A 20 -12.62 -7.90 -0.20
N ARG A 21 -11.28 -7.92 -0.21
CA ARG A 21 -10.41 -6.98 0.48
C ARG A 21 -9.30 -6.60 -0.50
N TRP A 22 -9.05 -5.32 -0.64
CA TRP A 22 -7.90 -4.79 -1.37
C TRP A 22 -6.89 -4.26 -0.37
N LEU A 23 -5.64 -4.63 -0.56
CA LEU A 23 -4.48 -4.14 0.16
C LEU A 23 -3.64 -3.34 -0.83
N PHE A 24 -3.39 -2.09 -0.49
CA PHE A 24 -2.36 -1.28 -1.14
C PHE A 24 -1.19 -1.17 -0.18
N TYR A 25 0.03 -1.32 -0.67
CA TYR A 25 1.22 -1.23 0.17
C TYR A 25 2.40 -0.60 -0.58
N ALA A 26 3.32 -0.07 0.21
CA ALA A 26 4.62 0.40 -0.25
C ALA A 26 5.72 -0.39 0.46
N TYR A 27 6.62 -0.96 -0.32
CA TYR A 27 7.66 -1.87 0.14
C TYR A 27 9.06 -1.30 -0.12
N ASP A 28 9.82 -1.11 0.96
CA ASP A 28 11.23 -0.71 0.88
C ASP A 28 12.08 -1.92 0.49
N ARG A 29 12.63 -1.92 -0.73
CA ARG A 29 13.45 -3.03 -1.22
C ARG A 29 14.76 -3.20 -0.47
N ILE A 30 15.35 -2.11 0.03
CA ILE A 30 16.65 -2.12 0.72
C ILE A 30 16.47 -2.73 2.10
N ARG A 31 15.45 -2.27 2.83
CA ARG A 31 15.16 -2.71 4.20
C ARG A 31 14.29 -3.96 4.26
N ARG A 32 13.75 -4.38 3.12
CA ARG A 32 12.84 -5.52 2.96
C ARG A 32 11.65 -5.45 3.91
N THR A 33 11.06 -4.26 4.03
CA THR A 33 9.93 -4.01 4.93
C THR A 33 8.83 -3.23 4.26
N VAL A 34 7.60 -3.46 4.68
CA VAL A 34 6.46 -2.61 4.32
C VAL A 34 6.55 -1.33 5.14
N VAL A 35 6.56 -0.17 4.49
CA VAL A 35 6.66 1.14 5.14
C VAL A 35 5.31 1.82 5.35
N ALA A 36 4.35 1.52 4.49
CA ALA A 36 2.97 1.98 4.59
C ALA A 36 2.05 0.98 3.91
N HIS A 37 0.84 0.83 4.44
CA HIS A 37 -0.20 0.02 3.83
C HIS A 37 -1.58 0.55 4.20
N VAL A 38 -2.56 0.34 3.33
CA VAL A 38 -3.97 0.65 3.56
C VAL A 38 -4.86 -0.45 3.01
N PHE A 39 -5.93 -0.76 3.74
CA PHE A 39 -7.03 -1.56 3.21
C PHE A 39 -8.14 -0.64 2.69
N GLY A 40 -8.76 -1.02 1.59
CA GLY A 40 -9.89 -0.27 1.02
C GLY A 40 -10.41 -0.92 -0.26
N GLU A 41 -11.33 -0.26 -0.93
CA GLU A 41 -11.72 -0.63 -2.29
C GLU A 41 -10.63 -0.21 -3.28
N ARG A 42 -10.65 -0.79 -4.49
CA ARG A 42 -9.73 -0.42 -5.57
C ARG A 42 -10.15 0.91 -6.21
N THR A 43 -9.92 2.00 -5.49
CA THR A 43 -10.30 3.37 -5.89
C THR A 43 -9.15 4.34 -5.72
N LEU A 44 -9.23 5.46 -6.44
CA LEU A 44 -8.26 6.55 -6.30
C LEU A 44 -8.20 7.08 -4.85
N ALA A 45 -9.34 7.16 -4.17
CA ALA A 45 -9.40 7.61 -2.78
C ALA A 45 -8.59 6.72 -1.83
N THR A 46 -8.60 5.40 -2.04
CA THR A 46 -7.76 4.47 -1.25
C THR A 46 -6.27 4.69 -1.56
N LEU A 47 -5.91 4.90 -2.83
CA LEU A 47 -4.54 5.21 -3.24
C LEU A 47 -4.05 6.53 -2.63
N GLU A 48 -4.86 7.59 -2.66
CA GLU A 48 -4.53 8.88 -2.06
C GLU A 48 -4.26 8.77 -0.56
N ARG A 49 -4.98 7.89 0.15
CA ARG A 49 -4.69 7.60 1.56
C ARG A 49 -3.32 6.96 1.75
N LEU A 50 -2.91 6.04 0.88
CA LEU A 50 -1.55 5.48 0.92
C LEU A 50 -0.50 6.57 0.65
N LEU A 51 -0.71 7.40 -0.37
CA LEU A 51 0.20 8.50 -0.71
C LEU A 51 0.33 9.53 0.43
N SER A 52 -0.77 9.81 1.13
CA SER A 52 -0.77 10.66 2.32
C SER A 52 0.11 10.07 3.44
N LEU A 53 0.05 8.76 3.69
CA LEU A 53 0.97 8.11 4.63
C LEU A 53 2.43 8.21 4.18
N LEU A 54 2.67 8.07 2.88
CA LEU A 54 4.01 8.15 2.30
C LEU A 54 4.61 9.57 2.31
N SER A 55 3.78 10.61 2.43
CA SER A 55 4.25 12.01 2.51
C SER A 55 5.17 12.29 3.71
N ALA A 56 5.17 11.41 4.73
CA ALA A 56 6.09 11.48 5.86
C ALA A 56 7.52 10.98 5.53
N PHE A 57 7.74 10.44 4.32
CA PHE A 57 9.00 9.84 3.89
C PHE A 57 9.56 10.54 2.64
N GLU A 58 10.88 10.51 2.49
CA GLU A 58 11.54 10.85 1.23
C GLU A 58 11.56 9.60 0.35
N VAL A 59 10.52 9.43 -0.47
CA VAL A 59 10.34 8.25 -1.33
C VAL A 59 11.11 8.43 -2.63
N VAL A 60 11.93 7.44 -2.96
CA VAL A 60 12.56 7.26 -4.27
C VAL A 60 11.97 5.99 -4.89
N VAL A 61 11.51 6.09 -6.14
CA VAL A 61 10.89 5.00 -6.90
C VAL A 61 11.92 4.34 -7.81
#